data_AF-A0A2D8RBN4-F1
#
_entry.id   AF-A0A2D8RBN4-F1
#
_cell.length_a   1.000
_cell.length_b   1.000
_cell.length_c   1.000
_cell.angle_alpha   90.00
_cell.angle_beta   90.00
_cell.angle_gamma   90.00
#
_symmetry.space_group_name_H-M   'P 1'
#
loop_
_entity.id
_entity.type
_entity.pdbx_description
1 polymer ?
#
loop_
_entity_poly.entity_id
_entity_poly.type
_entity_poly.pdbx_seq_one_letter_code
_entity_poly.pdbx_strand_id
1 'polypeptide(L)'
;MDYTYWLDFTPSALSAIAGVAAAVAAFNSLKVSRESQTIAEQSALATHHSEASRKLADVSEVISVESRSLHQVAMDAWTKLPRQVEQSDHREAGGTDPRPLRHVLSNAGEMLERHATNDGKQYSRARHDIFSVIRNGMGKLSDSEYRKLLNVADRTYVGFEATFGVPRKDASISESSAFRWAYYQLERRVGVKDWGQIWENAWTSGGWLKRYRDEFEQLKPTLERELEVLRVEKKRLQYTVFPLDRNEPLYRDYVRAISILEGLVDVIELDLFDGYIQDPHPADLIPLVISSVAAAIMTVRAIDDLAKAETD
;
A
#
# COMPACT_ATOMS: atom_id res chain seq x y z
N MET A 1 -21.15 -21.19 83.35
CA MET A 1 -21.16 -20.98 81.88
C MET A 1 -21.22 -22.34 81.24
N ASP A 2 -22.30 -22.63 80.53
CA ASP A 2 -22.63 -23.97 80.01
C ASP A 2 -21.71 -24.38 78.86
N TYR A 3 -20.98 -25.49 79.04
CA TYR A 3 -20.09 -26.10 78.03
C TYR A 3 -20.85 -26.64 76.81
N THR A 4 -22.17 -26.81 76.91
CA THR A 4 -23.08 -27.26 75.84
C THR A 4 -23.20 -26.27 74.69
N TYR A 5 -23.13 -24.95 74.95
CA TYR A 5 -23.19 -23.92 73.90
C TYR A 5 -21.95 -23.89 72.99
N TRP A 6 -20.78 -24.26 73.52
CA TRP A 6 -19.54 -24.30 72.75
C TRP A 6 -19.45 -25.52 71.82
N LEU A 7 -20.04 -26.65 72.23
CA LEU A 7 -20.09 -27.90 71.47
C LEU A 7 -21.04 -27.84 70.27
N ASP A 8 -22.11 -27.03 70.34
CA ASP A 8 -23.03 -26.81 69.22
C ASP A 8 -22.55 -25.68 68.28
N PHE A 9 -21.82 -24.68 68.79
CA PHE A 9 -21.33 -23.55 67.98
C PHE A 9 -20.12 -23.92 67.10
N THR A 10 -19.24 -24.80 67.56
CA THR A 10 -18.02 -25.19 66.83
C THR A 10 -18.30 -25.94 65.51
N PRO A 11 -19.21 -26.93 65.44
CA PRO A 11 -19.58 -27.59 64.19
C PRO A 11 -20.22 -26.63 63.19
N SER A 12 -21.09 -25.71 63.66
CA SER A 12 -21.75 -24.74 62.79
C SER A 12 -20.77 -23.70 62.23
N ALA A 13 -19.83 -23.20 63.06
CA ALA A 13 -18.79 -22.29 62.62
C ALA A 13 -17.81 -22.96 61.64
N LEU A 14 -17.38 -24.20 61.92
CA LEU A 14 -16.55 -24.98 61.01
C LEU A 14 -17.27 -25.33 59.70
N SER A 15 -18.57 -25.62 59.75
CA SER A 15 -19.39 -25.87 58.56
C SER A 15 -19.58 -24.62 57.71
N ALA A 16 -19.74 -23.44 58.33
CA ALA A 16 -19.77 -22.16 57.63
C ALA A 16 -18.43 -21.83 56.97
N ILE A 17 -17.31 -22.03 57.68
CA ILE A 17 -15.94 -21.86 57.14
C ILE A 17 -15.69 -22.85 55.98
N ALA A 18 -16.12 -24.10 56.14
CA ALA A 18 -16.03 -25.11 55.09
C ALA A 18 -16.89 -24.74 53.87
N GLY A 19 -18.09 -24.17 54.08
CA GLY A 19 -18.95 -23.66 53.01
C GLY A 19 -18.32 -22.50 52.25
N VAL A 20 -17.69 -21.55 52.95
CA VAL A 20 -16.94 -20.45 52.33
C VAL A 20 -15.73 -20.99 51.56
N ALA A 21 -14.96 -21.92 52.13
CA ALA A 21 -13.82 -22.54 51.47
C ALA A 21 -14.25 -23.33 50.22
N ALA A 22 -15.35 -24.07 50.29
CA ALA A 22 -15.92 -24.79 49.15
C ALA A 22 -16.41 -23.84 48.04
N ALA A 23 -17.03 -22.72 48.40
CA ALA A 23 -17.44 -21.70 47.43
C ALA A 23 -16.22 -21.07 46.73
N VAL A 24 -15.17 -20.70 47.48
CA VAL A 24 -13.92 -20.18 46.91
C VAL A 24 -13.26 -21.20 45.98
N ALA A 25 -13.23 -22.48 46.36
CA ALA A 25 -12.71 -23.55 45.51
C ALA A 25 -13.54 -23.72 44.23
N ALA A 26 -14.87 -23.64 44.31
CA ALA A 26 -15.75 -23.71 43.15
C ALA A 26 -15.54 -22.53 42.18
N PHE A 27 -15.37 -21.30 42.69
CA PHE A 27 -15.06 -20.14 41.86
C PHE A 27 -13.68 -20.23 41.20
N ASN A 28 -12.66 -20.70 41.94
CA ASN A 28 -11.33 -20.93 41.37
C ASN A 28 -11.36 -22.05 40.31
N SER A 29 -12.12 -23.11 40.54
CA SER A 29 -12.32 -24.19 39.55
C SER A 29 -13.02 -23.67 38.29
N LEU A 30 -14.05 -22.84 38.42
CA LEU A 30 -14.73 -22.21 37.29
C LEU A 30 -13.79 -21.28 36.51
N LYS A 31 -12.94 -20.52 37.21
CA LYS A 31 -11.94 -19.65 36.59
C LYS A 31 -10.93 -20.47 35.77
N VAL A 32 -10.34 -21.51 36.37
CA VAL A 32 -9.38 -22.41 35.70
C VAL A 32 -10.03 -23.13 34.52
N SER A 33 -11.29 -23.55 34.67
CA SER A 33 -12.06 -24.18 33.58
C SER A 33 -12.27 -23.23 32.40
N ARG A 34 -12.60 -21.95 32.65
CA ARG A 34 -12.72 -20.93 31.60
C ARG A 34 -11.39 -20.63 30.92
N GLU A 35 -10.30 -20.52 31.69
CA GLU A 35 -8.95 -20.33 31.15
C GLU A 35 -8.52 -21.52 30.29
N SER A 36 -8.78 -22.75 30.75
CA SER A 36 -8.48 -23.98 30.02
C SER A 36 -9.30 -24.12 28.74
N GLN A 37 -10.60 -23.76 28.78
CA GLN A 37 -11.43 -23.71 27.58
C GLN A 37 -10.89 -22.68 26.57
N THR A 38 -10.49 -21.51 27.03
CA THR A 38 -9.90 -20.47 26.17
C THR A 38 -8.60 -20.95 25.52
N ILE A 39 -7.73 -21.63 26.28
CA ILE A 39 -6.48 -22.21 25.76
C ILE A 39 -6.79 -23.30 24.72
N ALA A 40 -7.77 -24.17 24.98
CA ALA A 40 -8.19 -25.21 24.06
C ALA A 40 -8.75 -24.63 22.75
N GLU A 41 -9.57 -23.59 22.83
CA GLU A 41 -10.10 -22.86 21.67
C GLU A 41 -8.96 -22.23 20.86
N GLN A 42 -7.99 -21.57 21.51
CA GLN A 42 -6.82 -21.00 20.84
C GLN A 42 -5.93 -22.06 20.20
N SER A 43 -5.75 -23.20 20.86
CA SER A 43 -4.93 -24.31 20.36
C SER A 43 -5.59 -24.98 19.15
N ALA A 44 -6.92 -25.14 19.18
CA ALA A 44 -7.70 -25.65 18.06
C ALA A 44 -7.65 -24.67 16.88
N LEU A 45 -7.80 -23.37 17.15
CA LEU A 45 -7.70 -22.30 16.15
C LEU A 45 -6.31 -22.29 15.48
N ALA A 46 -5.24 -22.32 16.27
CA ALA A 46 -3.86 -22.34 15.77
C ALA A 46 -3.59 -23.59 14.91
N THR A 47 -4.05 -24.76 15.35
CA THR A 47 -3.91 -26.00 14.58
C THR A 47 -4.65 -25.90 13.25
N HIS A 48 -5.89 -25.41 13.27
CA HIS A 48 -6.73 -25.28 12.08
C HIS A 48 -6.18 -24.23 11.08
N HIS A 49 -5.51 -23.19 11.58
CA HIS A 49 -4.95 -22.11 10.77
C HIS A 49 -3.46 -22.28 10.42
N SER A 50 -2.81 -23.36 10.88
CA SER A 50 -1.41 -23.64 10.54
C SER A 50 -1.19 -23.82 9.04
N GLU A 51 -2.11 -24.52 8.36
CA GLU A 51 -2.06 -24.71 6.89
C GLU A 51 -2.22 -23.38 6.14
N ALA A 52 -3.15 -22.53 6.60
CA ALA A 52 -3.40 -21.22 6.00
C ALA A 52 -2.18 -20.29 6.17
N SER A 53 -1.60 -20.26 7.37
CA SER A 53 -0.39 -19.49 7.64
C SER A 53 0.77 -19.94 6.75
N ARG A 54 0.94 -21.26 6.57
CA ARG A 54 1.95 -21.80 5.65
C ARG A 54 1.68 -21.40 4.21
N LYS A 55 0.44 -21.52 3.73
CA LYS A 55 0.10 -21.11 2.34
C LYS A 55 0.37 -19.64 2.09
N LEU A 56 0.08 -18.78 3.06
CA LEU A 56 0.40 -17.35 2.95
C LEU A 56 1.92 -17.13 2.85
N ALA A 57 2.71 -17.79 3.70
CA ALA A 57 4.16 -17.70 3.65
C ALA A 57 4.74 -18.23 2.33
N ASP A 58 4.27 -19.39 1.86
CA ASP A 58 4.69 -19.98 0.58
C ASP A 58 4.41 -19.01 -0.59
N VAL A 59 3.24 -18.37 -0.60
CA VAL A 59 2.87 -17.36 -1.62
C VAL A 59 3.80 -16.15 -1.55
N SER A 60 4.04 -15.60 -0.35
CA SER A 60 4.95 -14.46 -0.19
C SER A 60 6.36 -14.78 -0.69
N GLU A 61 6.89 -15.97 -0.37
CA GLU A 61 8.23 -16.39 -0.80
C GLU A 61 8.31 -16.51 -2.32
N VAL A 62 7.33 -17.19 -2.94
CA VAL A 62 7.27 -17.34 -4.41
C VAL A 62 7.26 -15.98 -5.10
N ILE A 63 6.41 -15.06 -4.64
CA ILE A 63 6.33 -13.74 -5.26
C ILE A 63 7.59 -12.92 -4.99
N SER A 64 8.17 -12.98 -3.80
CA SER A 64 9.43 -12.31 -3.45
C SER A 64 10.60 -12.76 -4.36
N VAL A 65 10.66 -14.05 -4.68
CA VAL A 65 11.70 -14.60 -5.57
C VAL A 65 11.45 -14.25 -7.03
N GLU A 66 10.25 -14.51 -7.53
CA GLU A 66 9.90 -14.36 -8.96
C GLU A 66 9.81 -12.88 -9.37
N SER A 67 9.48 -11.98 -8.45
CA SER A 67 9.31 -10.54 -8.76
C SER A 67 10.61 -9.72 -8.73
N ARG A 68 11.77 -10.32 -8.42
CA ARG A 68 13.05 -9.58 -8.28
C ARG A 68 13.41 -8.74 -9.50
N SER A 69 13.19 -9.28 -10.69
CA SER A 69 13.51 -8.59 -11.95
C SER A 69 12.59 -7.38 -12.15
N LEU A 70 11.27 -7.57 -12.01
CA LEU A 70 10.29 -6.50 -12.07
C LEU A 70 10.56 -5.42 -11.01
N HIS A 71 10.86 -5.82 -9.77
CA HIS A 71 11.23 -4.92 -8.69
C HIS A 71 12.43 -4.04 -9.07
N GLN A 72 13.49 -4.64 -9.62
CA GLN A 72 14.67 -3.89 -10.06
C GLN A 72 14.35 -2.90 -11.19
N VAL A 73 13.53 -3.32 -12.17
CA VAL A 73 13.12 -2.44 -13.27
C VAL A 73 12.22 -1.30 -12.78
N ALA A 74 11.32 -1.58 -11.84
CA ALA A 74 10.48 -0.58 -11.19
C ALA A 74 11.32 0.42 -10.37
N MET A 75 12.31 -0.07 -9.62
CA MET A 75 13.25 0.81 -8.91
C MET A 75 14.07 1.69 -9.86
N ASP A 76 14.51 1.13 -10.98
CA ASP A 76 15.19 1.88 -12.03
C ASP A 76 14.26 2.96 -12.61
N ALA A 77 12.99 2.67 -12.85
CA ALA A 77 12.01 3.65 -13.30
C ALA A 77 11.79 4.75 -12.24
N TRP A 78 11.67 4.42 -10.96
CA TRP A 78 11.52 5.42 -9.90
C TRP A 78 12.76 6.33 -9.77
N THR A 79 13.98 5.79 -9.94
CA THR A 79 15.21 6.53 -9.63
C THR A 79 15.95 7.11 -10.83
N LYS A 80 15.91 6.45 -11.99
CA LYS A 80 16.66 6.83 -13.20
C LYS A 80 15.82 7.66 -14.16
N LEU A 81 14.53 7.39 -14.33
CA LEU A 81 13.68 8.19 -15.22
C LEU A 81 13.64 9.67 -14.79
N PRO A 82 13.45 10.03 -13.51
CA PRO A 82 13.49 11.44 -13.12
C PRO A 82 14.82 12.13 -13.41
N ARG A 83 15.93 11.39 -13.38
CA ARG A 83 17.25 11.91 -13.78
C ARG A 83 17.36 12.11 -15.29
N GLN A 84 16.69 11.28 -16.10
CA GLN A 84 16.62 11.48 -17.55
C GLN A 84 15.79 12.71 -17.89
N VAL A 85 14.63 12.88 -17.25
CA VAL A 85 13.77 14.07 -17.43
C VAL A 85 14.52 15.35 -17.06
N GLU A 86 15.32 15.32 -16.00
CA GLU A 86 16.15 16.46 -15.58
C GLU A 86 17.16 16.93 -16.64
N GLN A 87 17.52 16.09 -17.61
CA GLN A 87 18.40 16.51 -18.72
C GLN A 87 17.75 17.52 -19.65
N SER A 88 16.42 17.64 -19.61
CA SER A 88 15.63 18.60 -20.40
C SER A 88 15.14 19.81 -19.57
N ASP A 89 15.73 20.02 -18.39
CA ASP A 89 15.29 21.03 -17.42
C ASP A 89 15.76 22.45 -17.81
N HIS A 90 14.81 23.29 -18.18
CA HIS A 90 14.95 24.75 -18.30
C HIS A 90 14.78 25.38 -16.92
N ARG A 91 15.81 25.21 -16.10
CA ARG A 91 15.77 25.49 -14.66
C ARG A 91 15.32 26.94 -14.36
N GLU A 92 15.73 27.90 -15.16
CA GLU A 92 15.37 29.33 -15.06
C GLU A 92 13.87 29.60 -15.12
N ALA A 93 13.06 28.71 -15.72
CA ALA A 93 11.61 28.83 -15.76
C ALA A 93 10.93 28.42 -14.43
N GLY A 94 11.70 27.91 -13.46
CA GLY A 94 11.19 27.34 -12.21
C GLY A 94 11.13 28.29 -11.02
N GLY A 95 11.63 29.53 -11.13
CA GLY A 95 11.70 30.49 -10.03
C GLY A 95 13.13 30.94 -9.68
N THR A 96 13.30 31.52 -8.50
CA THR A 96 14.61 32.06 -8.07
C THR A 96 15.57 30.97 -7.62
N ASP A 97 15.07 29.95 -6.92
CA ASP A 97 15.84 28.80 -6.46
C ASP A 97 15.05 27.50 -6.70
N PRO A 98 14.88 27.12 -7.97
CA PRO A 98 14.07 25.97 -8.35
C PRO A 98 14.75 24.67 -7.91
N ARG A 99 13.94 23.79 -7.31
CA ARG A 99 14.40 22.46 -6.90
C ARG A 99 14.77 21.61 -8.11
N PRO A 100 15.72 20.67 -7.97
CA PRO A 100 16.12 19.80 -9.08
C PRO A 100 14.90 19.03 -9.62
N LEU A 101 14.72 19.03 -10.93
CA LEU A 101 13.50 18.55 -11.57
C LEU A 101 13.24 17.06 -11.29
N ARG A 102 14.31 16.27 -11.14
CA ARG A 102 14.21 14.86 -10.73
C ARG A 102 13.44 14.69 -9.42
N HIS A 103 13.67 15.56 -8.43
CA HIS A 103 13.00 15.49 -7.14
C HIS A 103 11.55 15.97 -7.24
N VAL A 104 11.27 16.90 -8.15
CA VAL A 104 9.90 17.33 -8.42
C VAL A 104 9.08 16.18 -8.99
N LEU A 105 9.62 15.48 -9.99
CA LEU A 105 8.93 14.33 -10.60
C LEU A 105 8.80 13.16 -9.62
N SER A 106 9.87 12.77 -8.92
CA SER A 106 9.80 11.70 -7.92
C SER A 106 8.76 12.01 -6.85
N ASN A 107 8.73 13.25 -6.33
CA ASN A 107 7.76 13.62 -5.30
C ASN A 107 6.33 13.68 -5.84
N ALA A 108 6.12 14.09 -7.10
CA ALA A 108 4.80 14.01 -7.74
C ALA A 108 4.31 12.56 -7.83
N GLY A 109 5.19 11.64 -8.28
CA GLY A 109 4.90 10.22 -8.33
C GLY A 109 4.61 9.62 -6.95
N GLU A 110 5.40 9.98 -5.93
CA GLU A 110 5.19 9.53 -4.54
C GLU A 110 3.87 10.06 -3.96
N MET A 111 3.53 11.33 -4.18
CA MET A 111 2.25 11.89 -3.73
C MET A 111 1.07 11.18 -4.40
N LEU A 112 1.18 10.90 -5.71
CA LEU A 112 0.14 10.19 -6.45
C LEU A 112 -0.01 8.75 -6.00
N GLU A 113 1.09 8.02 -5.86
CA GLU A 113 1.08 6.66 -5.35
C GLU A 113 0.51 6.61 -3.94
N ARG A 114 0.97 7.45 -3.00
CA ARG A 114 0.45 7.47 -1.62
C ARG A 114 -1.02 7.81 -1.57
N HIS A 115 -1.47 8.77 -2.37
CA HIS A 115 -2.88 9.12 -2.49
C HIS A 115 -3.70 7.91 -2.96
N ALA A 116 -3.24 7.23 -4.01
CA ALA A 116 -3.89 6.07 -4.61
C ALA A 116 -3.88 4.82 -3.73
N THR A 117 -2.81 4.57 -2.97
CA THR A 117 -2.68 3.38 -2.12
C THR A 117 -3.17 3.60 -0.69
N ASN A 118 -3.66 4.81 -0.37
CA ASN A 118 -3.94 5.25 0.99
C ASN A 118 -2.74 4.98 1.93
N ASP A 119 -1.54 5.34 1.48
CA ASP A 119 -0.27 5.11 2.18
C ASP A 119 0.00 3.61 2.44
N GLY A 120 -0.18 2.78 1.40
CA GLY A 120 0.03 1.33 1.45
C GLY A 120 -1.05 0.54 2.20
N LYS A 121 -2.18 1.16 2.52
CA LYS A 121 -3.30 0.49 3.22
C LYS A 121 -4.26 -0.22 2.28
N GLN A 122 -4.32 0.20 1.02
CA GLN A 122 -5.24 -0.36 0.04
C GLN A 122 -4.63 -0.33 -1.36
N TYR A 123 -4.44 -1.50 -1.97
CA TYR A 123 -3.84 -1.61 -3.30
C TYR A 123 -4.87 -1.87 -4.40
N SER A 124 -6.05 -2.43 -4.06
CA SER A 124 -7.07 -2.86 -5.03
C SER A 124 -7.70 -1.74 -5.88
N ARG A 125 -7.54 -0.48 -5.48
CA ARG A 125 -8.04 0.68 -6.25
C ARG A 125 -6.92 1.56 -6.81
N ALA A 126 -5.66 1.18 -6.57
CA ALA A 126 -4.52 2.02 -6.91
C ALA A 126 -4.49 2.36 -8.41
N ARG A 127 -4.91 1.45 -9.30
CA ARG A 127 -5.01 1.71 -10.75
C ARG A 127 -5.88 2.93 -11.03
N HIS A 128 -7.09 2.89 -10.47
CA HIS A 128 -8.11 3.90 -10.71
C HIS A 128 -7.62 5.30 -10.28
N ASP A 129 -6.92 5.36 -9.16
CA ASP A 129 -6.48 6.62 -8.55
C ASP A 129 -5.15 7.12 -9.15
N ILE A 130 -4.20 6.24 -9.46
CA ILE A 130 -2.96 6.60 -10.18
C ILE A 130 -3.30 7.22 -11.54
N PHE A 131 -4.17 6.58 -12.32
CA PHE A 131 -4.54 7.08 -13.65
C PHE A 131 -5.63 8.16 -13.62
N SER A 132 -6.06 8.61 -12.44
CA SER A 132 -7.10 9.64 -12.30
C SER A 132 -6.69 10.98 -12.93
N VAL A 133 -5.41 11.33 -12.90
CA VAL A 133 -4.88 12.60 -13.45
C VAL A 133 -4.86 12.64 -14.97
N ILE A 134 -4.87 11.49 -15.64
CA ILE A 134 -5.05 11.38 -17.09
C ILE A 134 -6.55 11.42 -17.41
N ARG A 135 -7.34 10.58 -16.75
CA ARG A 135 -8.78 10.44 -17.04
C ARG A 135 -9.60 11.69 -16.72
N ASN A 136 -9.33 12.32 -15.58
CA ASN A 136 -10.07 13.49 -15.10
C ASN A 136 -9.35 14.81 -15.46
N GLY A 137 -8.10 14.72 -15.90
CA GLY A 137 -7.23 15.85 -16.15
C GLY A 137 -6.82 16.61 -14.88
N MET A 138 -6.02 17.65 -15.08
CA MET A 138 -5.54 18.55 -14.03
C MET A 138 -6.51 19.71 -13.71
N GLY A 139 -7.71 19.72 -14.31
CA GLY A 139 -8.64 20.84 -14.21
C GLY A 139 -8.08 22.13 -14.83
N LYS A 140 -8.58 23.29 -14.37
CA LYS A 140 -8.15 24.60 -14.89
C LYS A 140 -6.79 24.97 -14.33
N LEU A 141 -5.78 25.08 -15.19
CA LEU A 141 -4.45 25.61 -14.87
C LEU A 141 -4.41 27.11 -15.20
N SER A 142 -3.69 27.91 -14.40
CA SER A 142 -3.53 29.34 -14.67
C SER A 142 -2.19 29.90 -14.18
N ASP A 143 -1.68 30.89 -14.90
CA ASP A 143 -0.49 31.66 -14.50
C ASP A 143 -0.64 32.29 -13.11
N SER A 144 -1.86 32.72 -12.76
CA SER A 144 -2.13 33.36 -11.47
C SER A 144 -1.94 32.40 -10.29
N GLU A 145 -2.39 31.16 -10.46
CA GLU A 145 -2.20 30.13 -9.46
C GLU A 145 -0.74 29.71 -9.37
N TYR A 146 -0.08 29.51 -10.52
CA TYR A 146 1.34 29.18 -10.56
C TYR A 146 2.17 30.21 -9.80
N ARG A 147 1.99 31.51 -10.08
CA ARG A 147 2.71 32.59 -9.38
C ARG A 147 2.43 32.60 -7.87
N LYS A 148 1.18 32.34 -7.47
CA LYS A 148 0.82 32.24 -6.05
C LYS A 148 1.57 31.10 -5.36
N LEU A 149 1.59 29.92 -5.96
CA LEU A 149 2.30 28.75 -5.41
C LEU A 149 3.82 28.97 -5.45
N LEU A 150 4.35 29.55 -6.52
CA LEU A 150 5.77 29.87 -6.66
C LEU A 150 6.24 30.83 -5.56
N ASN A 151 5.50 31.90 -5.28
CA ASN A 151 5.84 32.86 -4.23
C ASN A 151 5.93 32.24 -2.82
N VAL A 152 5.22 31.14 -2.58
CA VAL A 152 5.25 30.42 -1.30
C VAL A 152 6.42 29.43 -1.25
N ALA A 153 6.73 28.77 -2.37
CA ALA A 153 7.81 27.79 -2.45
C ALA A 153 9.20 28.40 -2.66
N ASP A 154 9.30 29.57 -3.26
CA ASP A 154 10.58 30.19 -3.61
C ASP A 154 11.39 30.43 -2.33
N ARG A 155 12.64 29.95 -2.33
CA ARG A 155 13.58 29.99 -1.19
C ARG A 155 13.15 29.19 0.04
N THR A 156 12.14 28.34 -0.08
CA THR A 156 11.69 27.45 0.99
C THR A 156 12.41 26.10 0.88
N TYR A 157 13.16 25.73 1.92
CA TYR A 157 14.00 24.51 1.94
C TYR A 157 13.29 23.24 2.47
N VAL A 158 12.07 23.36 3.01
CA VAL A 158 11.30 22.22 3.59
C VAL A 158 10.55 21.41 2.52
N GLY A 159 10.18 20.15 2.78
CA GLY A 159 9.45 19.31 1.82
C GLY A 159 8.18 19.94 1.21
N PHE A 160 7.73 19.48 0.04
CA PHE A 160 6.55 20.07 -0.65
C PHE A 160 5.28 19.94 0.18
N GLU A 161 5.03 18.74 0.72
CA GLU A 161 3.90 18.49 1.61
C GLU A 161 4.01 19.28 2.92
N ALA A 162 5.22 19.62 3.37
CA ALA A 162 5.42 20.50 4.52
C ALA A 162 5.13 21.98 4.19
N THR A 163 5.29 22.38 2.93
CA THR A 163 5.04 23.76 2.47
C THR A 163 3.56 23.97 2.11
N PHE A 164 2.95 23.00 1.44
CA PHE A 164 1.62 23.10 0.83
C PHE A 164 0.56 22.19 1.46
N GLY A 165 0.93 21.36 2.42
CA GLY A 165 0.08 20.32 2.99
C GLY A 165 0.10 19.02 2.18
N VAL A 166 -0.26 17.93 2.84
CA VAL A 166 -0.43 16.60 2.23
C VAL A 166 -1.72 16.56 1.40
N PRO A 167 -1.73 15.95 0.21
CA PRO A 167 -2.96 15.73 -0.55
C PRO A 167 -4.04 15.03 0.29
N ARG A 168 -5.25 15.60 0.31
CA ARG A 168 -6.40 15.02 1.01
C ARG A 168 -6.90 13.77 0.29
N LYS A 169 -7.26 12.74 1.05
CA LYS A 169 -7.79 11.47 0.49
C LYS A 169 -9.24 11.59 0.01
N ASP A 170 -10.02 12.50 0.60
CA ASP A 170 -11.43 12.73 0.28
C ASP A 170 -11.64 13.71 -0.89
N ALA A 171 -10.56 14.18 -1.50
CA ALA A 171 -10.58 15.10 -2.63
C ALA A 171 -9.70 14.59 -3.77
N SER A 172 -9.92 15.12 -4.98
CA SER A 172 -9.07 14.81 -6.12
C SER A 172 -7.64 15.28 -5.87
N ILE A 173 -6.65 14.44 -6.18
CA ILE A 173 -5.24 14.85 -6.06
C ILE A 173 -4.91 16.05 -6.96
N SER A 174 -5.63 16.23 -8.08
CA SER A 174 -5.46 17.38 -8.97
C SER A 174 -5.89 18.72 -8.34
N GLU A 175 -6.57 18.71 -7.19
CA GLU A 175 -6.92 19.90 -6.40
C GLU A 175 -5.87 20.22 -5.32
N SER A 176 -4.94 19.30 -5.04
CA SER A 176 -3.89 19.51 -4.03
C SER A 176 -2.89 20.55 -4.48
N SER A 177 -2.64 21.57 -3.65
CA SER A 177 -1.63 22.60 -3.92
C SER A 177 -0.22 22.02 -4.07
N ALA A 178 0.14 21.01 -3.26
CA ALA A 178 1.44 20.36 -3.34
C ALA A 178 1.63 19.64 -4.68
N PHE A 179 0.62 18.89 -5.12
CA PHE A 179 0.65 18.15 -6.37
C PHE A 179 0.62 19.08 -7.59
N ARG A 180 -0.26 20.11 -7.56
CA ARG A 180 -0.33 21.13 -8.61
C ARG A 180 0.95 21.91 -8.76
N TRP A 181 1.63 22.26 -7.65
CA TRP A 181 2.94 22.90 -7.73
C TRP A 181 3.95 22.04 -8.48
N ALA A 182 4.00 20.73 -8.19
CA ALA A 182 4.90 19.81 -8.88
C ALA A 182 4.55 19.70 -10.37
N TYR A 183 3.26 19.60 -10.69
CA TYR A 183 2.77 19.62 -12.06
C TYR A 183 3.19 20.90 -12.81
N TYR A 184 2.98 22.07 -12.23
CA TYR A 184 3.36 23.35 -12.85
C TYR A 184 4.85 23.44 -13.14
N GLN A 185 5.69 22.92 -12.24
CA GLN A 185 7.13 22.91 -12.46
C GLN A 185 7.53 22.02 -13.63
N LEU A 186 6.88 20.85 -13.77
CA LEU A 186 7.08 19.95 -14.92
C LEU A 186 6.58 20.58 -16.23
N GLU A 187 5.44 21.27 -16.18
CA GLU A 187 4.87 21.98 -17.33
C GLU A 187 5.75 23.15 -17.81
N ARG A 188 6.31 23.93 -16.88
CA ARG A 188 7.03 25.17 -17.21
C ARG A 188 8.48 24.95 -17.60
N ARG A 189 9.11 23.87 -17.11
CA ARG A 189 10.56 23.67 -17.20
C ARG A 189 10.97 22.67 -18.27
N VAL A 190 10.02 21.95 -18.86
CA VAL A 190 10.30 20.99 -19.95
C VAL A 190 9.41 21.32 -21.12
N GLY A 191 10.00 21.45 -22.31
CA GLY A 191 9.25 21.78 -23.52
C GLY A 191 8.34 20.63 -23.95
N VAL A 192 7.25 20.94 -24.64
CA VAL A 192 6.32 19.92 -25.18
C VAL A 192 7.04 18.93 -26.10
N LYS A 193 8.01 19.39 -26.89
CA LYS A 193 8.83 18.52 -27.76
C LYS A 193 9.70 17.57 -26.94
N ASP A 194 10.31 18.07 -25.86
CA ASP A 194 11.14 17.25 -24.98
C ASP A 194 10.29 16.20 -24.26
N TRP A 195 9.07 16.56 -23.83
CA TRP A 195 8.11 15.61 -23.29
C TRP A 195 7.74 14.51 -24.28
N GLY A 196 7.48 14.86 -25.54
CA GLY A 196 7.23 13.89 -26.60
C GLY A 196 8.40 12.92 -26.76
N GLN A 197 9.63 13.45 -26.83
CA GLN A 197 10.83 12.63 -26.96
C GLN A 197 11.08 11.72 -25.75
N ILE A 198 10.85 12.21 -24.52
CA ILE A 198 10.95 11.43 -23.29
C ILE A 198 9.96 10.26 -23.33
N TRP A 199 8.72 10.52 -23.75
CA TRP A 199 7.67 9.50 -23.85
C TRP A 199 7.98 8.46 -24.93
N GLU A 200 8.36 8.89 -26.13
CA GLU A 200 8.77 7.98 -27.21
C GLU A 200 9.93 7.09 -26.76
N ASN A 201 10.97 7.69 -26.17
CA ASN A 201 12.15 6.96 -25.69
C ASN A 201 11.80 5.93 -24.62
N ALA A 202 10.79 6.19 -23.78
CA ALA A 202 10.32 5.27 -22.76
C ALA A 202 9.84 3.93 -23.34
N TRP A 203 9.31 3.95 -24.56
CA TRP A 203 8.69 2.81 -25.24
C TRP A 203 9.59 2.14 -26.29
N THR A 204 10.74 2.73 -26.61
CA THR A 204 11.73 2.09 -27.49
C THR A 204 12.33 0.82 -26.88
N SER A 205 13.03 0.02 -27.68
CA SER A 205 13.76 -1.17 -27.19
C SER A 205 14.80 -0.77 -26.13
N GLY A 206 14.67 -1.30 -24.92
CA GLY A 206 15.49 -0.91 -23.75
C GLY A 206 14.96 0.31 -22.98
N GLY A 207 13.92 0.98 -23.50
CA GLY A 207 13.14 1.99 -22.78
C GLY A 207 12.54 1.42 -21.51
N TRP A 208 12.38 2.26 -20.49
CA TRP A 208 11.99 1.81 -19.15
C TRP A 208 10.55 1.31 -19.08
N LEU A 209 9.59 1.95 -19.77
CA LEU A 209 8.19 1.47 -19.83
C LEU A 209 8.11 0.15 -20.56
N LYS A 210 8.87 0.02 -21.67
CA LYS A 210 8.92 -1.22 -22.42
C LYS A 210 9.49 -2.37 -21.59
N ARG A 211 10.63 -2.17 -20.93
CA ARG A 211 11.22 -3.17 -20.02
C ARG A 211 10.29 -3.53 -18.88
N TYR A 212 9.67 -2.53 -18.24
CA TYR A 212 8.74 -2.76 -17.13
C TYR A 212 7.53 -3.60 -17.57
N ARG A 213 6.92 -3.28 -18.72
CA ARG A 213 5.85 -4.08 -19.31
C ARG A 213 6.32 -5.50 -19.60
N ASP A 214 7.47 -5.66 -20.24
CA ASP A 214 7.97 -6.99 -20.65
C ASP A 214 8.28 -7.89 -19.44
N GLU A 215 8.81 -7.33 -18.33
CA GLU A 215 9.00 -8.07 -17.07
C GLU A 215 7.67 -8.41 -16.39
N PHE A 216 6.70 -7.49 -16.43
CA PHE A 216 5.39 -7.75 -15.86
C PHE A 216 4.64 -8.86 -16.59
N GLU A 217 4.61 -8.84 -17.92
CA GLU A 217 3.92 -9.87 -18.72
C GLU A 217 4.47 -11.27 -18.43
N GLN A 218 5.76 -11.38 -18.09
CA GLN A 218 6.37 -12.65 -17.66
C GLN A 218 5.92 -13.07 -16.26
N LEU A 219 5.79 -12.12 -15.33
CA LEU A 219 5.41 -12.38 -13.94
C LEU A 219 3.89 -12.57 -13.76
N LYS A 220 3.07 -11.98 -14.64
CA LYS A 220 1.61 -11.93 -14.53
C LYS A 220 0.95 -13.31 -14.28
N PRO A 221 1.29 -14.39 -15.02
CA PRO A 221 0.69 -15.71 -14.77
C PRO A 221 0.96 -16.23 -13.34
N THR A 222 2.13 -15.93 -12.78
CA THR A 222 2.48 -16.29 -11.40
C THR A 222 1.64 -15.50 -10.40
N LEU A 223 1.50 -14.19 -10.60
CA LEU A 223 0.67 -13.34 -9.73
C LEU A 223 -0.79 -13.80 -9.71
N GLU A 224 -1.36 -14.10 -10.88
CA GLU A 224 -2.75 -14.59 -11.00
C GLU A 224 -2.93 -15.95 -10.32
N ARG A 225 -1.98 -16.87 -10.51
CA ARG A 225 -1.99 -18.18 -9.86
C ARG A 225 -1.96 -18.07 -8.35
N GLU A 226 -1.02 -17.31 -7.79
CA GLU A 226 -0.89 -17.18 -6.33
C GLU A 226 -2.04 -16.41 -5.70
N LEU A 227 -2.58 -15.40 -6.40
CA LEU A 227 -3.80 -14.71 -5.99
C LEU A 227 -4.98 -15.68 -5.86
N GLU A 228 -5.14 -16.58 -6.83
CA GLU A 228 -6.22 -17.57 -6.79
C GLU A 228 -6.00 -18.60 -5.66
N VAL A 229 -4.76 -19.01 -5.38
CA VAL A 229 -4.43 -19.87 -4.23
C VAL A 229 -4.94 -19.25 -2.93
N LEU A 230 -4.63 -17.96 -2.68
CA LEU A 230 -5.08 -17.26 -1.47
C LEU A 230 -6.60 -17.09 -1.42
N ARG A 231 -7.25 -16.79 -2.56
CA ARG A 231 -8.71 -16.64 -2.64
C ARG A 231 -9.44 -17.95 -2.35
N VAL A 232 -8.99 -19.05 -2.95
CA VAL A 232 -9.56 -20.39 -2.73
C VAL A 232 -9.39 -20.78 -1.26
N GLU A 233 -8.21 -20.56 -0.69
CA GLU A 233 -7.95 -20.90 0.71
C GLU A 233 -8.80 -20.07 1.67
N LYS A 234 -8.89 -18.75 1.46
CA LYS A 234 -9.76 -17.87 2.24
C LYS A 234 -11.23 -18.31 2.17
N LYS A 235 -11.71 -18.67 0.97
CA LYS A 235 -13.08 -19.17 0.76
C LYS A 235 -13.30 -20.53 1.42
N ARG A 236 -12.31 -21.42 1.40
CA ARG A 236 -12.35 -22.72 2.08
C ARG A 236 -12.57 -22.53 3.58
N LEU A 237 -11.82 -21.63 4.21
CA LEU A 237 -11.88 -21.37 5.66
C LEU A 237 -13.18 -20.67 6.08
N GLN A 238 -13.78 -19.84 5.21
CA GLN A 238 -15.00 -19.09 5.51
C GLN A 238 -16.16 -19.97 6.03
N TYR A 239 -16.27 -21.21 5.57
CA TYR A 239 -17.36 -22.13 5.91
C TYR A 239 -16.97 -23.22 6.93
N THR A 240 -15.84 -23.05 7.62
CA THR A 240 -15.35 -24.00 8.63
C THR A 240 -15.82 -23.63 10.03
N VAL A 241 -15.60 -24.56 11.00
CA VAL A 241 -15.88 -24.33 12.42
C VAL A 241 -15.02 -23.20 13.01
N PHE A 242 -13.85 -22.98 12.42
CA PHE A 242 -12.93 -21.91 12.76
C PHE A 242 -12.68 -21.04 11.53
N PRO A 243 -13.59 -20.10 11.21
CA PRO A 243 -13.41 -19.21 10.08
C PRO A 243 -12.22 -18.26 10.31
N LEU A 244 -11.65 -17.77 9.21
CA LEU A 244 -10.41 -16.99 9.22
C LEU A 244 -10.53 -15.71 10.07
N ASP A 245 -11.72 -15.09 10.11
CA ASP A 245 -12.04 -13.90 10.90
C ASP A 245 -11.99 -14.12 12.42
N ARG A 246 -11.94 -15.38 12.89
CA ARG A 246 -11.65 -15.71 14.30
C ARG A 246 -10.17 -15.57 14.65
N ASN A 247 -9.29 -15.46 13.66
CA ASN A 247 -7.86 -15.17 13.82
C ASN A 247 -7.54 -13.83 13.15
N GLU A 248 -7.83 -12.73 13.86
CA GLU A 248 -7.71 -11.36 13.34
C GLU A 248 -6.33 -11.02 12.72
N PRO A 249 -5.18 -11.38 13.31
CA PRO A 249 -3.88 -11.19 12.66
C PRO A 249 -3.82 -11.84 11.28
N LEU A 250 -4.05 -13.16 11.20
CA LEU A 250 -3.95 -13.90 9.95
C LEU A 250 -4.99 -13.43 8.92
N TYR A 251 -6.20 -13.07 9.35
CA TYR A 251 -7.21 -12.49 8.47
C TYR A 251 -6.72 -11.19 7.83
N ARG A 252 -6.12 -10.29 8.60
CA ARG A 252 -5.58 -9.03 8.09
C ARG A 252 -4.44 -9.28 7.10
N ASP A 253 -3.55 -10.23 7.38
CA ASP A 253 -2.43 -10.54 6.49
C ASP A 253 -2.93 -11.14 5.17
N TYR A 254 -3.92 -12.03 5.21
CA TYR A 254 -4.59 -12.55 4.02
C TYR A 254 -5.27 -11.46 3.20
N VAL A 255 -6.03 -10.57 3.85
CA VAL A 255 -6.71 -9.47 3.17
C VAL A 255 -5.69 -8.52 2.52
N ARG A 256 -4.59 -8.23 3.22
CA ARG A 256 -3.51 -7.39 2.71
C ARG A 256 -2.81 -8.04 1.51
N ALA A 257 -2.38 -9.30 1.63
CA ALA A 257 -1.71 -10.02 0.55
C ALA A 257 -2.59 -10.14 -0.70
N ILE A 258 -3.88 -10.50 -0.53
CA ILE A 258 -4.84 -10.51 -1.65
C ILE A 258 -4.95 -9.12 -2.27
N SER A 259 -5.11 -8.06 -1.47
CA SER A 259 -5.22 -6.70 -2.02
C SER A 259 -3.95 -6.28 -2.77
N ILE A 260 -2.77 -6.65 -2.28
CA ILE A 260 -1.48 -6.37 -2.92
C ILE A 260 -1.41 -7.07 -4.26
N LEU A 261 -1.71 -8.37 -4.32
CA LEU A 261 -1.69 -9.15 -5.55
C LEU A 261 -2.72 -8.65 -6.57
N GLU A 262 -3.93 -8.30 -6.12
CA GLU A 262 -4.94 -7.64 -6.96
C GLU A 262 -4.40 -6.33 -7.53
N GLY A 263 -3.78 -5.50 -6.69
CA GLY A 263 -3.16 -4.26 -7.14
C GLY A 263 -2.03 -4.50 -8.14
N LEU A 264 -1.17 -5.49 -7.92
CA LEU A 264 -0.08 -5.83 -8.83
C LEU A 264 -0.62 -6.33 -10.18
N VAL A 265 -1.65 -7.17 -10.19
CA VAL A 265 -2.29 -7.62 -11.44
C VAL A 265 -2.96 -6.45 -12.17
N ASP A 266 -3.71 -5.62 -11.46
CA ASP A 266 -4.52 -4.56 -12.08
C ASP A 266 -3.68 -3.34 -12.50
N VAL A 267 -2.79 -2.83 -11.65
CA VAL A 267 -2.08 -1.55 -11.86
C VAL A 267 -0.94 -1.67 -12.85
N ILE A 268 -0.27 -2.82 -12.87
CA ILE A 268 0.93 -3.02 -13.69
C ILE A 268 0.55 -3.27 -15.15
N GLU A 269 -0.68 -3.71 -15.40
CA GLU A 269 -1.19 -3.81 -16.77
C GLU A 269 -1.28 -2.41 -17.39
N LEU A 270 -0.25 -2.04 -18.16
CA LEU A 270 -0.11 -0.74 -18.83
C LEU A 270 -0.97 -0.63 -20.10
N ASP A 271 -2.01 -1.43 -20.23
CA ASP A 271 -2.98 -1.41 -21.34
C ASP A 271 -3.61 -0.01 -21.55
N LEU A 272 -3.79 0.76 -20.47
CA LEU A 272 -4.27 2.14 -20.50
C LEU A 272 -3.32 3.08 -21.25
N PHE A 273 -2.07 2.69 -21.43
CA PHE A 273 -1.10 3.44 -22.22
C PHE A 273 -1.10 3.06 -23.70
N ASP A 274 -1.68 1.94 -24.11
CA ASP A 274 -1.56 1.45 -25.50
C ASP A 274 -2.02 2.49 -26.53
N GLY A 275 -3.09 3.24 -26.23
CA GLY A 275 -3.56 4.35 -27.08
C GLY A 275 -2.61 5.55 -27.15
N TYR A 276 -1.78 5.75 -26.13
CA TYR A 276 -0.82 6.86 -26.04
C TYR A 276 0.58 6.49 -26.52
N ILE A 277 0.89 5.22 -26.75
CA ILE A 277 2.24 4.80 -27.21
C ILE A 277 2.58 5.46 -28.54
N GLN A 278 1.63 5.51 -29.48
CA GLN A 278 1.87 5.98 -30.85
C GLN A 278 1.40 7.42 -31.09
N ASP A 279 0.39 7.88 -30.33
CA ASP A 279 -0.22 9.20 -30.53
C ASP A 279 -0.56 9.86 -29.18
N PRO A 280 0.45 10.24 -28.39
CA PRO A 280 0.20 10.91 -27.12
C PRO A 280 -0.30 12.33 -27.36
N HIS A 281 -1.48 12.66 -26.83
CA HIS A 281 -1.93 14.04 -26.83
C HIS A 281 -0.99 14.90 -25.94
N PRO A 282 -0.53 16.09 -26.40
CA PRO A 282 0.48 16.87 -25.68
C PRO A 282 0.12 17.22 -24.23
N ALA A 283 -1.18 17.40 -23.94
CA ALA A 283 -1.64 17.71 -22.59
C ALA A 283 -1.51 16.52 -21.61
N ASP A 284 -1.41 15.30 -22.13
CA ASP A 284 -1.40 14.08 -21.32
C ASP A 284 0.03 13.58 -21.04
N LEU A 285 1.05 14.10 -21.73
CA LEU A 285 2.44 13.66 -21.58
C LEU A 285 2.95 13.78 -20.12
N ILE A 286 2.68 14.90 -19.45
CA ILE A 286 3.10 15.09 -18.06
C ILE A 286 2.33 14.14 -17.12
N PRO A 287 0.98 14.09 -17.15
CA PRO A 287 0.23 13.10 -16.39
C PRO A 287 0.66 11.64 -16.63
N LEU A 288 0.95 11.28 -17.89
CA LEU A 288 1.44 9.95 -18.26
C LEU A 288 2.75 9.63 -17.55
N VAL A 289 3.76 10.51 -17.66
CA VAL A 289 5.06 10.33 -17.01
C VAL A 289 4.93 10.26 -15.47
N ILE A 290 4.13 11.14 -14.85
CA ILE A 290 3.88 11.09 -13.40
C ILE A 290 3.23 9.77 -12.99
N SER A 291 2.19 9.34 -13.73
CA SER A 291 1.44 8.11 -13.45
C SER A 291 2.33 6.87 -13.57
N SER A 292 3.23 6.85 -14.56
CA SER A 292 4.18 5.76 -14.71
C SER A 292 5.21 5.69 -13.58
N VAL A 293 5.70 6.84 -13.09
CA VAL A 293 6.58 6.87 -11.90
C VAL A 293 5.80 6.38 -10.67
N ALA A 294 4.55 6.79 -10.51
CA ALA A 294 3.69 6.33 -9.41
C ALA A 294 3.44 4.82 -9.48
N ALA A 295 3.17 4.26 -10.66
CA ALA A 295 3.02 2.81 -10.86
C ALA A 295 4.30 2.04 -10.51
N ALA A 296 5.47 2.56 -10.90
CA ALA A 296 6.75 1.97 -10.53
C ALA A 296 6.98 1.99 -9.01
N ILE A 297 6.71 3.12 -8.34
CA ILE A 297 6.79 3.24 -6.87
C ILE A 297 5.84 2.25 -6.19
N MET A 298 4.60 2.18 -6.67
CA MET A 298 3.58 1.28 -6.13
C MET A 298 4.06 -0.16 -6.23
N THR A 299 4.60 -0.57 -7.37
CA THR A 299 5.11 -1.93 -7.62
C THR A 299 6.20 -2.31 -6.63
N VAL A 300 7.19 -1.42 -6.45
CA VAL A 300 8.27 -1.62 -5.48
C VAL A 300 7.71 -1.83 -4.07
N ARG A 301 6.86 -0.90 -3.62
CA ARG A 301 6.30 -0.95 -2.26
C ARG A 301 5.39 -2.15 -2.04
N ALA A 302 4.60 -2.52 -3.05
CA ALA A 302 3.72 -3.69 -3.00
C ALA A 302 4.53 -4.98 -2.84
N ILE A 303 5.62 -5.14 -3.60
CA ILE A 303 6.53 -6.29 -3.48
C ILE A 303 7.21 -6.30 -2.10
N ASP A 304 7.77 -5.15 -1.67
CA ASP A 304 8.41 -5.02 -0.36
C ASP A 304 7.46 -5.35 0.80
N ASP A 305 6.22 -4.89 0.72
CA ASP A 305 5.22 -5.11 1.76
C ASP A 305 4.73 -6.56 1.81
N LEU A 306 4.70 -7.25 0.67
CA LEU A 306 4.41 -8.68 0.63
C LEU A 306 5.57 -9.50 1.23
N ALA A 307 6.81 -9.12 0.95
CA ALA A 307 8.00 -9.78 1.50
C ALA A 307 8.15 -9.58 3.03
N LYS A 308 7.76 -8.42 3.57
CA LYS A 308 7.80 -8.18 5.03
C LYS A 308 6.83 -9.06 5.83
N ALA A 309 5.78 -9.57 5.20
CA ALA A 309 4.85 -10.50 5.85
C ALA A 309 5.52 -11.85 6.24
N GLU A 310 6.78 -12.09 5.85
CA GLU A 310 7.58 -13.24 6.26
C GLU A 310 8.27 -13.06 7.64
N THR A 311 8.40 -11.82 8.13
CA THR A 311 9.31 -11.48 9.25
C THR A 311 8.65 -11.11 10.58
N ASP A 312 7.33 -11.03 10.64
CA ASP A 312 6.55 -10.74 11.87
C ASP A 312 5.71 -11.97 12.29
#